data_AF-A0A8S9BPS4-F1
#
_entry.id   AF-A0A8S9BPS4-F1
#
_cell.length_a   1.000
_cell.length_b   1.000
_cell.length_c   1.000
_cell.angle_alpha   90.00
_cell.angle_beta   90.00
_cell.angle_gamma   90.00
#
_symmetry.space_group_name_H-M   'P 1'
#
loop_
_entity.id
_entity.type
_entity.pdbx_description
1 polymer ?
#
loop_
_entity_poly.entity_id
_entity_poly.type
_entity_poly.pdbx_seq_one_letter_code
_entity_poly.pdbx_strand_id
1 'polypeptide(L)'
;MSEDHIYHPKDAVKAAINGTMVTGAAGVLVSAIQNTLTKRNVSAWGVFTRTGSTIAVFAAVGGTYEFTRFASANLRERDDTLNTAIGGFLAGSVLGLKSGSTPMVLGLGALTAVVLGAFDYSGGSLTGYTRNKEMDEFERKQELRKNRRRPIEQTISELGEGRGIYGPGYDERRRERIKEKYGIDVPAKS
;
A
#
# COMPACT_ATOMS: atom_id res chain seq x y z
N MET A 1 -11.19 -13.85 14.53
CA MET A 1 -9.92 -14.57 14.68
C MET A 1 -9.04 -14.03 13.55
N SER A 2 -8.04 -13.21 13.82
CA SER A 2 -7.11 -12.80 12.76
C SER A 2 -6.31 -14.04 12.40
N GLU A 3 -6.52 -14.60 11.20
CA GLU A 3 -5.50 -15.46 10.61
C GLU A 3 -4.19 -14.71 10.75
N ASP A 4 -3.22 -15.31 11.43
CA ASP A 4 -1.83 -14.87 11.32
C ASP A 4 -1.52 -14.98 9.82
N HIS A 5 -1.59 -13.85 9.10
CA HIS A 5 -1.16 -13.77 7.72
C HIS A 5 0.36 -13.97 7.73
N ILE A 6 0.76 -15.24 7.83
CA ILE A 6 2.15 -15.65 7.75
C ILE A 6 2.62 -15.18 6.40
N TYR A 7 3.58 -14.26 6.42
CA TYR A 7 4.13 -13.71 5.22
C TYR A 7 4.83 -14.83 4.44
N HIS A 8 4.43 -15.00 3.19
CA HIS A 8 5.10 -15.91 2.27
C HIS A 8 6.03 -15.10 1.36
N PRO A 9 7.35 -15.36 1.40
CA PRO A 9 8.29 -14.68 0.52
C PRO A 9 7.91 -14.83 -0.94
N LYS A 10 7.99 -13.73 -1.68
CA LYS A 10 7.62 -13.66 -3.10
C LYS A 10 8.86 -13.47 -3.94
N ASP A 11 8.89 -14.09 -5.12
CA ASP A 11 9.99 -13.91 -6.07
C ASP A 11 9.87 -12.55 -6.77
N ALA A 12 10.62 -11.57 -6.26
CA ALA A 12 10.63 -10.20 -6.78
C ALA A 12 11.18 -10.13 -8.21
N VAL A 13 12.10 -11.02 -8.60
CA VAL A 13 12.69 -11.01 -9.95
C VAL A 13 11.68 -11.54 -10.95
N LYS A 14 11.05 -12.68 -10.64
CA LYS A 14 9.99 -13.22 -11.49
C LYS A 14 8.84 -12.24 -11.64
N ALA A 15 8.44 -11.59 -10.56
CA ALA A 15 7.41 -10.56 -10.61
C ALA A 15 7.81 -9.35 -11.44
N ALA A 16 9.05 -8.87 -11.31
CA ALA A 16 9.58 -7.79 -12.14
C ALA A 16 9.55 -8.15 -13.63
N ILE A 17 9.95 -9.37 -13.99
CA ILE A 17 9.93 -9.87 -15.38
C ILE A 17 8.49 -9.90 -15.90
N ASN A 18 7.55 -10.46 -15.13
CA ASN A 18 6.14 -10.51 -15.50
C ASN A 18 5.55 -9.10 -15.67
N GLY A 19 5.81 -8.20 -14.71
CA GLY A 19 5.38 -6.80 -14.78
C GLY A 19 5.93 -6.11 -16.02
N THR A 20 7.23 -6.25 -16.28
CA THR A 20 7.91 -5.71 -17.46
C THR A 20 7.31 -6.24 -18.76
N MET A 21 7.01 -7.54 -18.85
CA MET A 21 6.41 -8.13 -20.05
C MET A 21 5.01 -7.60 -20.29
N VAL A 22 4.16 -7.57 -19.27
CA VAL A 22 2.76 -7.11 -19.38
C VAL A 22 2.72 -5.63 -19.76
N THR A 23 3.44 -4.77 -19.03
CA THR A 23 3.45 -3.35 -19.34
C THR A 23 4.21 -3.05 -20.62
N GLY A 24 5.28 -3.78 -20.93
CA GLY A 24 6.01 -3.67 -22.19
C GLY A 24 5.12 -3.99 -23.40
N ALA A 25 4.30 -5.04 -23.32
CA ALA A 25 3.32 -5.37 -24.35
C ALA A 25 2.26 -4.25 -24.52
N ALA A 26 1.75 -3.70 -23.41
CA ALA A 26 0.89 -2.52 -23.46
C ALA A 26 1.61 -1.32 -24.10
N GLY A 27 2.89 -1.14 -23.80
CA GLY A 27 3.74 -0.13 -24.42
C GLY A 27 3.91 -0.32 -25.93
N VAL A 28 4.01 -1.56 -26.43
CA VAL A 28 4.02 -1.84 -27.88
C VAL A 28 2.71 -1.42 -28.53
N LEU A 29 1.57 -1.72 -27.90
CA LEU A 29 0.26 -1.29 -28.40
C LEU A 29 0.14 0.24 -28.44
N VAL A 30 0.53 0.92 -27.36
CA VAL A 30 0.55 2.39 -27.30
C VAL A 30 1.48 2.97 -28.35
N SER A 31 2.67 2.38 -28.52
CA SER A 31 3.64 2.78 -29.54
C SER A 31 3.07 2.63 -30.95
N ALA A 32 2.36 1.53 -31.22
CA ALA A 32 1.68 1.32 -32.50
C ALA A 32 0.62 2.38 -32.76
N ILE A 33 -0.21 2.72 -31.76
CA ILE A 33 -1.21 3.79 -31.86
C ILE A 33 -0.54 5.15 -32.10
N GLN A 34 0.57 5.45 -31.41
CA GLN A 34 1.31 6.70 -31.64
C GLN A 34 1.92 6.77 -33.04
N ASN A 35 2.39 5.62 -33.57
CA ASN A 35 2.94 5.54 -34.92
C ASN A 35 1.85 5.75 -35.99
N THR A 36 0.62 5.22 -35.79
CA THR A 36 -0.49 5.43 -36.75
C THR A 36 -1.06 6.85 -36.71
N LEU A 37 -1.03 7.51 -35.55
CA LEU A 37 -1.50 8.90 -35.39
C LEU A 37 -0.48 9.95 -35.87
N THR A 38 0.72 9.55 -36.31
CA THR A 38 1.72 10.52 -36.73
C THR A 38 1.37 11.14 -38.09
N LYS A 39 1.52 12.46 -38.21
CA LYS A 39 1.16 13.20 -39.43
C LYS A 39 2.12 12.99 -40.61
N ARG A 40 3.22 12.25 -40.41
CA ARG A 40 4.25 11.99 -41.43
C ARG A 40 4.16 10.55 -41.90
N ASN A 41 4.53 10.28 -43.15
CA ASN A 41 4.59 8.92 -43.65
C ASN A 41 5.70 8.15 -42.92
N VAL A 42 5.32 7.23 -42.02
CA VAL A 42 6.23 6.40 -41.25
C VAL A 42 5.97 4.94 -41.58
N SER A 43 7.05 4.19 -41.78
CA SER A 43 6.97 2.75 -41.95
C SER A 43 6.57 2.07 -40.64
N ALA A 44 6.15 0.79 -40.71
CA ALA A 44 5.88 -0.05 -39.54
C ALA A 44 7.07 -0.11 -38.56
N TRP A 45 8.29 0.05 -39.07
CA TRP A 45 9.51 0.12 -38.26
C TRP A 45 9.57 1.35 -37.32
N GLY A 46 8.73 2.36 -37.58
CA GLY A 46 8.58 3.55 -36.73
C GLY A 46 8.13 3.23 -35.31
N VAL A 47 7.43 2.11 -35.10
CA VAL A 47 6.97 1.64 -33.77
C VAL A 47 8.14 1.39 -32.82
N PHE A 48 9.24 0.86 -33.34
CA PHE A 48 10.42 0.56 -32.52
C PHE A 48 11.45 1.69 -32.55
N THR A 49 11.61 2.37 -33.69
CA THR A 49 12.67 3.36 -33.86
C THR A 49 12.27 4.77 -33.43
N ARG A 50 11.00 5.14 -33.60
CA ARG A 50 10.53 6.52 -33.37
C ARG A 50 9.70 6.63 -32.10
N THR A 51 8.71 5.74 -31.94
CA THR A 51 7.84 5.69 -30.76
C THR A 51 8.29 4.66 -29.73
N GLY A 52 9.38 3.92 -29.99
CA GLY A 52 9.88 2.85 -29.11
C GLY A 52 10.29 3.28 -27.70
N SER A 53 10.56 4.58 -27.49
CA SER A 53 10.76 5.12 -26.14
C SER A 53 9.56 4.88 -25.21
N THR A 54 8.35 4.79 -25.76
CA THR A 54 7.16 4.46 -24.96
C THR A 54 7.15 3.01 -24.49
N ILE A 55 7.60 2.08 -25.32
CA ILE A 55 7.76 0.67 -24.95
C ILE A 55 8.72 0.57 -23.77
N ALA A 56 9.89 1.23 -23.88
CA ALA A 56 10.89 1.24 -22.82
C ALA A 56 10.37 1.83 -21.51
N VAL A 57 9.66 2.97 -21.58
CA VAL A 57 9.09 3.61 -20.39
C VAL A 57 8.05 2.72 -19.72
N PHE A 58 7.11 2.14 -20.47
CA PHE A 58 6.08 1.27 -19.89
C PHE A 58 6.69 0.01 -19.27
N ALA A 59 7.63 -0.62 -19.97
CA ALA A 59 8.37 -1.78 -19.46
C ALA A 59 9.10 -1.44 -18.16
N ALA A 60 9.85 -0.33 -18.13
CA ALA A 60 10.61 0.10 -16.95
C ALA A 60 9.70 0.43 -15.76
N VAL A 61 8.58 1.11 -15.98
CA VAL A 61 7.60 1.45 -14.94
C VAL A 61 7.01 0.19 -14.32
N GLY A 62 6.54 -0.77 -15.14
CA GLY A 62 5.95 -2.02 -14.66
C GLY A 62 6.95 -2.92 -13.94
N GLY A 63 8.15 -3.08 -14.49
CA GLY A 63 9.21 -3.85 -13.84
C GLY A 63 9.64 -3.26 -12.51
N THR A 64 9.84 -1.94 -12.46
CA THR A 64 10.23 -1.24 -11.22
C THR A 64 9.15 -1.33 -10.16
N TYR A 65 7.87 -1.16 -10.54
CA TYR A 65 6.74 -1.28 -9.62
C TYR A 65 6.68 -2.66 -8.95
N GLU A 66 6.63 -3.73 -9.74
CA GLU A 66 6.50 -5.10 -9.23
C GLU A 66 7.74 -5.52 -8.43
N PHE A 67 8.94 -5.23 -8.94
CA PHE A 67 10.19 -5.50 -8.23
C PHE A 67 10.19 -4.86 -6.85
N THR A 68 9.92 -3.56 -6.80
CA THR A 68 10.02 -2.76 -5.58
C THR A 68 8.96 -3.16 -4.56
N ARG A 69 7.72 -3.39 -5.03
CA ARG A 69 6.62 -3.84 -4.17
C ARG A 69 6.96 -5.16 -3.49
N PHE A 70 7.47 -6.14 -4.22
CA PHE A 70 7.81 -7.45 -3.63
C PHE A 70 9.12 -7.45 -2.86
N ALA A 71 10.12 -6.68 -3.29
CA ALA A 71 11.37 -6.51 -2.54
C ALA A 71 11.12 -5.84 -1.18
N SER A 72 10.27 -4.80 -1.13
CA SER A 72 9.88 -4.15 0.12
C SER A 72 9.05 -5.05 1.02
N ALA A 73 8.12 -5.83 0.44
CA ALA A 73 7.36 -6.83 1.18
C ALA A 73 8.26 -7.91 1.80
N ASN A 74 9.23 -8.42 1.04
CA ASN A 74 10.18 -9.44 1.51
C ASN A 74 11.07 -8.90 2.63
N LEU A 75 11.55 -7.65 2.51
CA LEU A 75 12.41 -7.03 3.52
C LEU A 75 11.67 -6.78 4.84
N ARG A 76 10.37 -6.49 4.76
CA ARG A 76 9.53 -6.15 5.92
C ARG A 76 8.75 -7.33 6.46
N GLU A 77 8.80 -8.46 5.76
CA GLU A 77 8.02 -9.68 6.02
C GLU A 77 6.53 -9.37 6.26
N ARG A 78 6.01 -8.39 5.51
CA ARG A 78 4.63 -7.90 5.64
C ARG A 78 4.09 -7.51 4.29
N ASP A 79 2.86 -7.93 3.99
CA ASP A 79 2.09 -7.48 2.83
C ASP A 79 1.14 -6.36 3.24
N ASP A 80 1.58 -5.11 3.07
CA ASP A 80 0.78 -3.93 3.39
C ASP A 80 0.77 -2.90 2.24
N THR A 81 -0.06 -1.87 2.41
CA THR A 81 -0.25 -0.78 1.44
C THR A 81 0.99 0.09 1.26
N LEU A 82 1.90 0.07 2.25
CA LEU A 82 3.17 0.79 2.17
C LEU A 82 4.07 0.20 1.08
N ASN A 83 4.05 -1.11 0.87
CA ASN A 83 4.80 -1.74 -0.23
C ASN A 83 4.31 -1.24 -1.59
N THR A 84 2.98 -1.12 -1.75
CA THR A 84 2.35 -0.56 -2.95
C THR A 84 2.70 0.91 -3.14
N ALA A 85 2.73 1.71 -2.06
CA ALA A 85 3.14 3.11 -2.12
C ALA A 85 4.62 3.28 -2.51
N ILE A 86 5.53 2.47 -1.96
CA ILE A 86 6.96 2.50 -2.29
C ILE A 86 7.18 2.06 -3.74
N GLY A 87 6.51 0.97 -4.17
CA GLY A 87 6.54 0.53 -5.56
C GLY A 87 6.02 1.60 -6.52
N GLY A 88 4.91 2.24 -6.15
CA GLY A 88 4.33 3.36 -6.88
C GLY A 88 5.29 4.54 -6.99
N PHE A 89 5.92 4.93 -5.89
CA PHE A 89 6.89 6.03 -5.86
C PHE A 89 8.04 5.82 -6.84
N LEU A 90 8.67 4.64 -6.82
CA LEU A 90 9.79 4.36 -7.72
C LEU A 90 9.33 4.23 -9.18
N ALA A 91 8.18 3.60 -9.43
CA ALA A 91 7.61 3.51 -10.77
C ALA A 91 7.27 4.89 -11.37
N GLY A 92 6.66 5.79 -10.58
CA GLY A 92 6.38 7.17 -11.00
C GLY A 92 7.64 8.01 -11.17
N SER A 93 8.66 7.76 -10.35
CA SER A 93 9.98 8.39 -10.50
C SER A 93 10.62 8.01 -11.84
N VAL A 94 10.53 6.74 -12.24
CA VAL A 94 11.01 6.24 -13.55
C VAL A 94 10.27 6.94 -14.70
N LEU A 95 8.96 7.15 -14.59
CA LEU A 95 8.20 7.91 -15.58
C LEU A 95 8.70 9.37 -15.69
N GLY A 96 9.03 9.99 -14.56
CA GLY A 96 9.57 11.35 -14.50
C GLY A 96 10.98 11.51 -15.08
N LEU A 97 11.79 10.45 -15.07
CA LEU A 97 13.14 10.48 -15.67
C LEU A 97 13.11 10.85 -17.15
N LYS A 98 12.04 10.49 -17.88
CA LYS A 98 11.87 10.89 -19.29
C LYS A 98 11.87 12.41 -19.48
N SER A 99 11.40 13.18 -18.49
CA SER A 99 11.37 14.63 -18.54
C SER A 99 12.72 15.28 -18.23
N GLY A 100 13.69 14.55 -17.70
CA GLY A 100 15.04 15.04 -17.40
C GLY A 100 15.14 16.05 -16.25
N SER A 101 14.10 16.22 -15.43
CA SER A 101 14.08 17.20 -14.35
C SER A 101 13.80 16.55 -12.99
N THR A 102 14.58 16.92 -11.98
CA THR A 102 14.44 16.40 -10.61
C THR A 102 13.08 16.69 -9.98
N PRO A 103 12.43 17.85 -10.19
CA PRO A 103 11.10 18.09 -9.64
C PRO A 103 10.04 17.18 -10.25
N MET A 104 10.17 16.83 -11.55
CA MET A 104 9.24 15.90 -12.20
C MET A 104 9.37 14.49 -11.67
N VAL A 105 10.61 14.03 -11.41
CA VAL A 105 10.87 12.71 -10.81
C VAL A 105 10.19 12.61 -9.44
N LEU A 106 10.45 13.57 -8.55
CA LEU A 106 9.87 13.57 -7.20
C LEU A 106 8.35 13.81 -7.22
N GLY A 107 7.87 14.70 -8.08
CA GLY A 107 6.46 15.03 -8.20
C GLY A 107 5.62 13.85 -8.70
N LEU A 108 6.06 13.19 -9.79
CA LEU A 108 5.37 12.01 -10.32
C LEU A 108 5.51 10.80 -9.40
N GLY A 109 6.68 10.63 -8.77
CA GLY A 109 6.86 9.62 -7.72
C GLY A 109 5.88 9.82 -6.57
N ALA A 110 5.84 11.00 -5.97
CA ALA A 110 4.94 11.29 -4.86
C ALA A 110 3.46 11.16 -5.26
N LEU A 111 3.08 11.65 -6.43
CA LEU A 111 1.70 11.53 -6.94
C LEU A 111 1.29 10.06 -7.05
N THR A 112 2.09 9.25 -7.75
CA THR A 112 1.78 7.84 -7.96
C THR A 112 1.80 7.03 -6.67
N ALA A 113 2.70 7.35 -5.73
CA ALA A 113 2.72 6.74 -4.40
C ALA A 113 1.42 6.97 -3.63
N VAL A 114 0.92 8.22 -3.63
CA VAL A 114 -0.33 8.56 -2.95
C VAL A 114 -1.52 7.92 -3.64
N VAL A 115 -1.60 7.99 -4.97
CA VAL A 115 -2.72 7.42 -5.74
C VAL A 115 -2.79 5.90 -5.57
N LEU A 116 -1.67 5.19 -5.77
CA LEU A 116 -1.64 3.73 -5.66
C LEU A 116 -1.76 3.27 -4.21
N GLY A 117 -1.13 3.96 -3.27
CA GLY A 117 -1.27 3.68 -1.84
C GLY A 117 -2.71 3.86 -1.36
N ALA A 118 -3.39 4.93 -1.79
CA ALA A 118 -4.80 5.15 -1.47
C ALA A 118 -5.73 4.13 -2.12
N PHE A 119 -5.42 3.70 -3.35
CA PHE A 119 -6.17 2.66 -4.06
C PHE A 119 -6.03 1.29 -3.39
N ASP A 120 -4.82 0.91 -2.99
CA ASP A 120 -4.59 -0.36 -2.27
C ASP A 120 -5.22 -0.31 -0.87
N TYR A 121 -5.11 0.84 -0.19
CA TYR A 121 -5.76 1.07 1.10
C TYR A 121 -7.28 1.00 1.05
N SER A 122 -7.91 1.40 -0.06
CA SER A 122 -9.36 1.28 -0.24
C SER A 122 -9.82 -0.13 -0.65
N GLY A 123 -8.89 -1.09 -0.77
CA GLY A 123 -9.18 -2.50 -1.05
C GLY A 123 -8.80 -2.97 -2.45
N GLY A 124 -8.03 -2.18 -3.20
CA GLY A 124 -7.37 -2.62 -4.45
C GLY A 124 -8.33 -3.05 -5.58
N SER A 125 -9.61 -2.69 -5.49
CA SER A 125 -10.66 -3.13 -6.40
C SER A 125 -11.49 -1.96 -6.91
N LEU A 126 -11.64 -1.85 -8.23
CA LEU A 126 -12.52 -0.87 -8.88
C LEU A 126 -13.98 -1.33 -8.90
N THR A 127 -14.25 -2.62 -8.75
CA THR A 127 -15.61 -3.20 -8.76
C THR A 127 -16.27 -3.18 -7.38
N GLY A 128 -15.57 -2.64 -6.38
CA GLY A 128 -16.02 -2.55 -4.99
C GLY A 128 -15.56 -3.72 -4.13
N TYR A 129 -15.93 -3.66 -2.85
CA TYR A 129 -15.62 -4.70 -1.88
C TYR A 129 -16.40 -5.96 -2.22
N THR A 130 -15.71 -6.98 -2.70
CA THR A 130 -16.32 -8.28 -2.97
C THR A 130 -16.60 -8.95 -1.62
N ARG A 131 -17.84 -9.40 -1.40
CA ARG A 131 -18.20 -10.14 -0.18
C ARG A 131 -17.22 -11.29 0.01
N ASN A 132 -16.60 -11.34 1.19
CA ASN A 132 -15.90 -12.54 1.60
C ASN A 132 -16.96 -13.67 1.70
N LYS A 133 -16.93 -14.62 0.77
CA LYS A 133 -17.88 -15.74 0.73
C LYS A 133 -17.68 -16.71 1.89
N GLU A 134 -16.53 -16.65 2.54
CA GLU A 134 -16.15 -17.54 3.65
C GLU A 134 -16.62 -16.99 5.00
N MET A 135 -16.96 -15.70 5.09
CA MET A 135 -17.51 -15.12 6.31
C MET A 135 -18.98 -15.52 6.46
N ASP A 136 -19.29 -16.16 7.57
CA ASP A 136 -20.67 -16.47 7.94
C ASP A 136 -21.49 -15.17 8.09
N GLU A 137 -22.74 -15.20 7.63
CA GLU A 137 -23.65 -14.07 7.76
C GLU A 137 -23.85 -13.67 9.22
N PHE A 138 -23.79 -14.64 10.13
CA PHE A 138 -23.86 -14.41 11.56
C PHE A 138 -22.65 -13.63 12.08
N GLU A 139 -21.44 -14.04 11.73
CA GLU A 139 -20.19 -13.38 12.15
C GLU A 139 -20.13 -11.93 11.63
N ARG A 140 -20.49 -11.69 10.36
CA ARG A 140 -20.63 -10.33 9.80
C ARG A 140 -21.63 -9.49 10.59
N LYS A 141 -22.82 -10.04 10.88
CA LYS A 141 -23.84 -9.32 11.65
C LYS A 141 -23.35 -9.03 13.07
N GLN A 142 -22.55 -9.91 13.67
CA GLN A 142 -21.90 -9.65 14.95
C GLN A 142 -20.87 -8.52 14.84
N GLU A 143 -20.01 -8.49 13.83
CA GLU A 143 -19.04 -7.41 13.62
C GLU A 143 -19.72 -6.06 13.44
N LEU A 144 -20.79 -6.00 12.64
CA LEU A 144 -21.60 -4.79 12.46
C LEU A 144 -22.24 -4.34 13.79
N ARG A 145 -22.64 -5.28 14.66
CA ARG A 145 -23.19 -4.97 15.99
C ARG A 145 -22.11 -4.53 16.98
N LYS A 146 -20.90 -5.08 16.92
CA LYS A 146 -19.73 -4.67 17.73
C LYS A 146 -19.34 -3.21 17.47
N ASN A 147 -19.73 -2.64 16.34
CA ASN A 147 -19.55 -1.21 16.08
C ASN A 147 -20.36 -0.30 17.04
N ARG A 148 -21.45 -0.79 17.65
CA ARG A 148 -22.28 -0.01 18.59
C ARG A 148 -21.83 -0.11 20.05
N ARG A 149 -21.29 -1.25 20.48
CA ARG A 149 -20.83 -1.49 21.85
C ARG A 149 -19.59 -2.38 21.80
N ARG A 150 -18.47 -1.85 22.29
CA ARG A 150 -17.22 -2.59 22.47
C ARG A 150 -16.95 -2.74 23.98
N PRO A 151 -16.35 -3.87 24.41
CA PRO A 151 -15.93 -4.02 25.79
C PRO A 151 -14.85 -2.98 26.14
N ILE A 152 -14.86 -2.50 27.39
CA ILE A 152 -13.96 -1.43 27.83
C ILE A 152 -12.52 -1.92 27.88
N GLU A 153 -12.31 -3.20 28.19
CA GLU A 153 -11.02 -3.87 28.20
C GLU A 153 -10.36 -3.84 26.81
N GLN A 154 -11.14 -4.09 25.75
CA GLN A 154 -10.63 -4.02 24.37
C GLN A 154 -10.21 -2.58 24.03
N THR A 155 -11.02 -1.60 24.43
CA THR A 155 -10.71 -0.18 24.21
C THR A 155 -9.41 0.22 24.91
N ILE A 156 -9.21 -0.25 26.14
CA ILE A 156 -7.98 -0.01 26.92
C ILE A 156 -6.78 -0.69 26.28
N SER A 157 -6.94 -1.92 25.78
CA SER A 157 -5.84 -2.63 25.11
C SER A 157 -5.41 -1.96 23.79
N GLU A 158 -6.36 -1.36 23.04
CA GLU A 158 -6.09 -0.72 21.75
C GLU A 158 -5.59 0.73 21.90
N LEU A 159 -6.21 1.53 22.79
CA LEU A 159 -5.93 2.97 22.93
C LEU A 159 -4.98 3.29 24.11
N GLY A 160 -4.81 2.35 25.04
CA GLY A 160 -4.14 2.60 26.31
C GLY A 160 -5.02 3.32 27.34
N GLU A 161 -4.60 3.28 28.59
CA GLU A 161 -5.25 4.03 29.68
C GLU A 161 -4.79 5.49 29.70
N GLY A 162 -5.72 6.41 29.96
CA GLY A 162 -5.45 7.85 30.06
C GLY A 162 -6.27 8.69 29.09
N ARG A 163 -6.11 10.02 29.16
CA ARG A 163 -6.83 11.01 28.30
C ARG A 163 -8.36 10.82 28.26
N GLY A 164 -8.95 10.42 29.39
CA GLY A 164 -10.41 10.27 29.55
C GLY A 164 -10.93 8.83 29.43
N ILE A 165 -10.08 7.85 29.14
CA ILE A 165 -10.43 6.42 29.14
C ILE A 165 -9.84 5.77 30.39
N TYR A 166 -10.71 5.24 31.25
CA TYR A 166 -10.32 4.63 32.52
C TYR A 166 -10.98 3.27 32.66
N GLY A 167 -10.16 2.25 32.91
CA GLY A 167 -10.65 0.91 33.23
C GLY A 167 -11.00 0.74 34.70
N PRO A 168 -11.68 -0.37 35.04
CA PRO A 168 -11.85 -0.78 36.43
C PRO A 168 -10.47 -0.92 37.10
N GLY A 169 -10.29 -0.37 38.31
CA GLY A 169 -9.02 -0.42 39.05
C GLY A 169 -7.93 0.53 38.54
N TYR A 170 -8.27 1.54 37.73
CA TYR A 170 -7.31 2.53 37.21
C TYR A 170 -6.56 3.27 38.33
N ASP A 171 -7.24 3.60 39.43
CA ASP A 171 -6.63 4.36 40.53
C ASP A 171 -5.49 3.59 41.20
N GLU A 172 -5.62 2.26 41.34
CA GLU A 172 -4.58 1.40 41.90
C GLU A 172 -3.38 1.30 40.95
N ARG A 173 -3.62 1.01 39.66
CA ARG A 173 -2.57 0.97 38.63
C ARG A 173 -1.87 2.32 38.48
N ARG A 174 -2.60 3.43 38.62
CA ARG A 174 -2.03 4.78 38.59
C ARG A 174 -1.13 5.02 39.81
N ARG A 175 -1.55 4.59 41.01
CA ARG A 175 -0.73 4.70 42.23
C ARG A 175 0.56 3.91 42.07
N GLU A 176 0.49 2.68 41.57
CA GLU A 176 1.67 1.84 41.27
C GLU A 176 2.61 2.52 40.28
N ARG A 177 2.10 3.03 39.14
CA ARG A 177 2.92 3.77 38.16
C ARG A 177 3.58 5.02 38.73
N ILE A 178 2.91 5.75 39.62
CA ILE A 178 3.47 6.96 40.26
C ILE A 178 4.52 6.57 41.32
N LYS A 179 4.26 5.52 42.09
CA LYS A 179 5.20 5.00 43.08
C LYS A 179 6.49 4.50 42.42
N GLU A 180 6.37 3.74 41.33
CA GLU A 180 7.51 3.24 40.57
C GLU A 180 8.31 4.38 39.92
N LYS A 181 7.63 5.36 39.31
CA LYS A 181 8.30 6.42 38.54
C LYS A 181 8.88 7.53 39.41
N TYR A 182 8.28 7.82 40.56
CA TYR A 182 8.61 9.00 41.38
C TYR A 182 8.88 8.69 42.85
N GLY A 183 8.68 7.44 43.32
CA GLY A 183 8.86 7.07 44.72
C GLY A 183 7.81 7.67 45.67
N ILE A 184 6.72 8.23 45.13
CA ILE A 184 5.68 8.92 45.89
C ILE A 184 4.53 7.96 46.18
N ASP A 185 4.24 7.73 47.46
CA ASP A 185 3.04 6.99 47.88
C ASP A 185 1.82 7.92 47.86
N VAL A 186 0.98 7.73 46.84
CA VAL A 186 -0.27 8.48 46.69
C VAL A 186 -1.37 7.81 47.54
N PRO A 187 -2.07 8.55 48.42
CA PRO A 187 -3.15 8.00 49.25
C PRO A 187 -4.32 7.49 48.39
N ALA A 188 -4.99 6.44 48.85
CA ALA A 188 -6.19 5.92 48.20
C ALA A 188 -7.29 6.98 48.24
N LYS A 189 -8.01 7.16 47.13
CA LYS A 189 -9.17 8.05 47.07
C LYS A 189 -10.32 7.35 47.82
N SER A 190 -10.82 7.98 48.87
CA SER A 190 -12.00 7.57 49.64
C SER A 190 -13.28 7.64 48.82
#